data_AF-A0A973ALM9-F1
#
_entry.id   AF-A0A973ALM9-F1
#
_cell.length_a   1.000
_cell.length_b   1.000
_cell.length_c   1.000
_cell.angle_alpha   90.00
_cell.angle_beta   90.00
_cell.angle_gamma   90.00
#
_symmetry.space_group_name_H-M   'P 1'
#
loop_
_entity.id
_entity.type
_entity.pdbx_description
1 polymer ?
#
loop_
_entity_poly.entity_id
_entity_poly.type
_entity_poly.pdbx_seq_one_letter_code
_entity_poly.pdbx_strand_id
1 'polypeptide(L)'
;MSDTWLVILLLAVATFAIRMCGALLGQRLPQQGSWARALKALPGSLIVALVSVSLLAGGPAEWVAGAIALVVATLTRNLVLTMAVGIGAIWLLRFYA
;
A
#
# COMPACT_ATOMS: atom_id res chain seq x y z
N MET A 1 6.25 -23.20 20.31
CA MET A 1 4.83 -23.12 19.88
C MET A 1 4.09 -22.02 20.63
N SER A 2 4.35 -21.81 21.92
CA SER A 2 3.86 -20.66 22.72
C SER A 2 4.47 -19.32 22.31
N ASP A 3 5.73 -19.32 21.85
CA ASP A 3 6.48 -18.10 21.50
C ASP A 3 5.87 -17.39 20.28
N THR A 4 5.35 -18.15 19.32
CA THR A 4 4.70 -17.62 18.12
C THR A 4 3.43 -16.84 18.46
N TRP A 5 2.64 -17.33 19.41
CA TRP A 5 1.43 -16.63 19.88
C TRP A 5 1.77 -15.31 20.57
N LEU A 6 2.82 -15.30 21.39
CA LEU A 6 3.32 -14.06 22.00
C LEU A 6 3.78 -13.05 20.95
N VAL A 7 4.52 -13.49 19.93
CA VAL A 7 4.97 -12.62 18.83
C VAL A 7 3.78 -12.06 18.04
N ILE A 8 2.80 -12.89 17.69
CA ILE A 8 1.60 -12.45 16.97
C ILE A 8 0.84 -11.40 17.81
N LEU A 9 0.66 -11.65 19.11
CA LEU A 9 -0.05 -10.74 20.00
C LEU A 9 0.71 -9.41 20.12
N LEU A 10 2.04 -9.47 20.25
CA LEU A 10 2.90 -8.29 20.31
C LEU A 10 2.85 -7.48 19.00
N LEU A 11 2.92 -8.15 17.85
CA LEU A 11 2.79 -7.51 16.53
C LEU A 11 1.40 -6.90 16.33
N ALA A 12 0.35 -7.57 16.80
CA ALA A 12 -1.01 -7.06 16.73
C ALA A 12 -1.15 -5.78 17.57
N VAL A 13 -0.69 -5.80 18.82
CA VAL A 13 -0.70 -4.64 19.71
C VAL A 13 0.14 -3.50 19.13
N ALA A 14 1.35 -3.79 18.65
CA ALA A 14 2.21 -2.79 18.02
C ALA A 14 1.56 -2.16 16.78
N THR A 15 0.95 -2.97 15.91
CA THR A 15 0.25 -2.49 14.71
C THR A 15 -0.91 -1.56 15.06
N PHE A 16 -1.73 -1.94 16.05
CA PHE A 16 -2.84 -1.11 16.52
C PHE A 16 -2.34 0.17 17.20
N ALA A 17 -1.29 0.09 18.00
CA ALA A 17 -0.67 1.24 18.65
C ALA A 17 -0.17 2.25 17.62
N ILE A 18 0.55 1.80 16.59
CA ILE A 18 1.05 2.67 15.51
C ILE A 18 -0.11 3.35 14.76
N ARG A 19 -1.17 2.60 14.41
CA ARG A 19 -2.35 3.20 13.75
C ARG A 19 -3.03 4.23 14.63
N MET A 20 -3.22 3.93 15.92
CA MET A 20 -3.84 4.86 16.88
C MET A 20 -2.98 6.10 17.09
N CYS A 21 -1.67 5.95 17.29
CA CYS A 21 -0.74 7.07 17.37
C CYS A 21 -0.79 7.93 16.11
N GLY A 22 -0.79 7.32 14.92
CA GLY A 22 -0.91 8.05 13.65
C GLY A 22 -2.23 8.83 13.54
N ALA A 23 -3.35 8.23 13.93
CA ALA A 23 -4.65 8.90 13.93
C ALA A 23 -4.70 10.08 14.91
N LEU A 24 -4.15 9.92 16.13
CA LEU A 24 -4.09 10.96 17.15
C LEU A 24 -3.13 12.11 16.76
N LEU A 25 -1.95 11.78 16.25
CA LEU A 25 -0.99 12.75 15.73
C LEU A 25 -1.56 13.51 14.52
N GLY A 26 -2.29 12.82 13.64
CA GLY A 26 -2.97 13.42 12.50
C GLY A 26 -3.93 14.55 12.87
N GLN A 27 -4.59 14.47 14.03
CA GLN A 27 -5.45 15.55 14.53
C GLN A 27 -4.66 16.76 15.07
N ARG A 28 -3.41 16.53 15.49
CA ARG A 28 -2.49 17.56 16.02
C ARG A 28 -1.62 18.19 14.94
N LEU A 29 -1.67 17.68 13.71
CA LEU A 29 -0.84 18.18 12.61
C LEU A 29 -1.24 19.62 12.23
N PRO A 30 -0.26 20.50 11.98
CA PRO A 30 -0.54 21.88 11.58
C PRO A 30 -1.30 21.90 10.25
N GLN A 31 -2.47 22.53 10.24
CA GLN A 31 -3.34 22.56 9.06
C GLN A 31 -3.00 23.69 8.08
N GLN A 32 -2.21 24.67 8.51
CA GLN A 32 -1.86 25.87 7.75
C GLN A 32 -0.33 26.03 7.66
N GLY A 33 0.17 26.59 6.55
CA GLY A 33 1.59 26.83 6.31
C GLY A 33 2.25 25.93 5.25
N SER A 34 3.55 26.13 5.03
CA SER A 34 4.37 25.33 4.09
C SER A 34 4.47 23.86 4.51
N TRP A 35 4.63 23.60 5.81
CA TRP A 35 4.69 22.25 6.38
C TRP A 35 3.40 21.45 6.18
N ALA A 36 2.24 22.10 6.29
CA ALA A 36 0.94 21.45 6.06
C ALA A 36 0.80 20.95 4.61
N ARG A 37 1.30 21.72 3.63
CA ARG A 37 1.32 21.29 2.22
C ARG A 37 2.25 20.10 1.99
N ALA A 38 3.44 20.12 2.59
CA ALA A 38 4.38 19.00 2.52
C ALA A 38 3.75 17.73 3.13
N LEU A 39 3.14 17.84 4.31
CA LEU A 39 2.49 16.71 4.99
C LEU A 39 1.29 16.15 4.21
N LYS A 40 0.50 17.01 3.54
CA LYS A 40 -0.61 16.57 2.67
C LYS A 40 -0.13 15.88 1.39
N ALA A 41 1.09 16.17 0.92
CA ALA A 41 1.67 15.53 -0.26
C ALA A 41 2.34 14.17 0.04
N LEU A 42 2.75 13.93 1.30
CA LEU A 42 3.40 12.69 1.72
C LEU A 42 2.61 11.42 1.41
N PRO A 43 1.29 11.30 1.66
CA PRO A 43 0.57 10.06 1.42
C PRO A 43 0.64 9.63 -0.04
N GLY A 44 0.45 10.56 -0.98
CA GLY A 44 0.54 10.29 -2.41
C GLY A 44 1.96 9.94 -2.84
N SER A 45 2.96 10.72 -2.40
CA SER A 45 4.37 10.47 -2.78
C SER A 45 4.89 9.16 -2.23
N LEU A 46 4.52 8.79 -1.00
CA LEU A 46 4.87 7.52 -0.38
C LEU A 46 4.28 6.34 -1.15
N ILE A 47 3.01 6.40 -1.54
CA ILE A 47 2.39 5.34 -2.36
C ILE A 47 3.15 5.20 -3.68
N VAL A 48 3.46 6.29 -4.37
CA VAL A 48 4.21 6.26 -5.63
C VAL A 48 5.60 5.66 -5.43
N ALA A 49 6.32 6.07 -4.38
CA ALA A 49 7.65 5.53 -4.07
C ALA A 49 7.60 4.02 -3.77
N LEU A 50 6.66 3.58 -2.94
CA LEU A 50 6.48 2.18 -2.57
C LEU A 50 6.13 1.31 -3.79
N VAL A 51 5.20 1.77 -4.63
CA VAL A 51 4.83 1.08 -5.87
C VAL A 51 6.01 1.04 -6.84
N SER A 52 6.73 2.15 -7.00
CA SER A 52 7.90 2.22 -7.87
C SER A 52 8.98 1.22 -7.43
N VAL A 53 9.33 1.20 -6.14
CA VAL A 53 10.33 0.27 -5.60
C VAL A 53 9.84 -1.18 -5.71
N SER A 54 8.55 -1.44 -5.46
CA SER A 54 7.97 -2.79 -5.58
C SER A 54 8.02 -3.31 -7.01
N LEU A 55 7.78 -2.45 -8.01
CA LEU A 55 7.90 -2.79 -9.43
C LEU A 55 9.36 -2.98 -9.85
N LEU A 56 10.28 -2.15 -9.35
CA LEU A 56 11.72 -2.28 -9.63
C LEU A 56 12.34 -3.55 -9.04
N ALA A 57 11.91 -3.94 -7.84
CA ALA A 57 12.32 -5.19 -7.20
C ALA A 57 11.71 -6.42 -7.89
N GLY A 58 10.68 -6.21 -8.72
CA GLY A 58 9.97 -7.26 -9.41
C GLY A 58 10.51 -7.61 -10.80
N GLY A 59 10.09 -8.76 -11.32
CA GLY A 59 10.36 -9.24 -12.67
C GLY A 59 9.36 -8.75 -13.72
N PRO A 60 9.52 -9.16 -14.99
CA PRO A 60 8.67 -8.72 -16.10
C PRO A 60 7.17 -9.03 -15.90
N ALA A 61 6.84 -10.12 -15.20
CA ALA A 61 5.47 -10.46 -14.82
C ALA A 61 4.83 -9.40 -13.89
N GLU A 62 5.59 -8.83 -12.96
CA GLU A 62 5.10 -7.80 -12.02
C GLU A 62 4.85 -6.47 -12.73
N TRP A 63 5.67 -6.15 -13.74
CA TRP A 63 5.44 -4.99 -14.61
C TRP A 63 4.16 -5.11 -15.43
N VAL A 64 3.92 -6.29 -16.04
CA VAL A 64 2.69 -6.53 -16.82
C VAL A 64 1.46 -6.49 -15.91
N ALA A 65 1.50 -7.13 -14.75
CA ALA A 65 0.40 -7.07 -13.78
C ALA A 65 0.13 -5.63 -13.30
N GLY A 66 1.18 -4.86 -13.03
CA GLY A 66 1.08 -3.44 -12.65
C GLY A 66 0.44 -2.59 -13.76
N ALA A 67 0.81 -2.82 -15.02
CA ALA A 67 0.20 -2.14 -16.16
C ALA A 67 -1.28 -2.48 -16.31
N ILE A 68 -1.66 -3.76 -16.18
CA ILE A 68 -3.06 -4.20 -16.21
C ILE A 68 -3.86 -3.53 -15.09
N ALA A 69 -3.33 -3.53 -13.86
CA ALA A 69 -3.96 -2.87 -12.72
C ALA A 69 -4.17 -1.37 -12.97
N LEU A 70 -3.19 -0.69 -13.57
CA LEU A 70 -3.27 0.73 -13.92
C LEU A 70 -4.34 1.01 -14.98
N VAL A 71 -4.45 0.17 -16.01
CA VAL A 71 -5.50 0.28 -17.04
C VAL A 71 -6.88 0.08 -16.43
N VAL A 72 -7.05 -0.93 -15.57
CA VAL A 72 -8.35 -1.19 -14.91
C VAL A 72 -8.72 -0.05 -13.96
N ALA A 73 -7.75 0.49 -13.21
CA ALA A 73 -7.94 1.62 -12.32
C ALA A 73 -8.45 2.85 -13.07
N THR A 74 -7.84 3.16 -14.21
CA THR A 74 -8.18 4.35 -15.01
C THR A 74 -9.55 4.24 -15.69
N LEU A 75 -9.91 3.05 -16.17
CA LEU A 75 -11.20 2.80 -16.83
C LEU A 75 -12.36 2.71 -15.83
N THR A 76 -12.19 1.93 -14.77
CA THR A 76 -13.29 1.55 -13.88
C THR A 76 -13.53 2.58 -12.78
N ARG A 77 -12.47 3.31 -12.37
CA ARG A 77 -12.45 4.19 -11.19
C ARG A 77 -12.96 3.51 -9.91
N ASN A 78 -12.99 2.17 -9.89
CA ASN A 78 -13.47 1.34 -8.78
C ASN A 78 -12.28 0.55 -8.21
N LEU A 79 -11.99 0.81 -6.94
CA LEU A 79 -10.87 0.22 -6.23
C LEU A 79 -10.99 -1.31 -6.13
N VAL A 80 -12.20 -1.82 -5.84
CA VAL A 80 -12.42 -3.25 -5.61
C VAL A 80 -12.15 -4.05 -6.89
N LEU A 81 -12.65 -3.56 -8.02
CA LEU A 81 -12.43 -4.20 -9.32
C LEU A 81 -10.94 -4.14 -9.73
N THR A 82 -10.28 -3.02 -9.46
CA THR A 82 -8.83 -2.88 -9.71
C THR A 82 -8.01 -3.89 -8.90
N MET A 83 -8.34 -4.06 -7.61
CA MET A 83 -7.66 -5.03 -6.75
C MET A 83 -7.91 -6.46 -7.23
N ALA A 84 -9.17 -6.82 -7.53
CA ALA A 84 -9.52 -8.17 -7.99
C ALA A 84 -8.79 -8.53 -9.29
N VAL A 85 -8.78 -7.62 -10.28
CA VAL A 85 -8.12 -7.86 -11.57
C VAL A 85 -6.61 -7.87 -11.42
N GLY A 86 -6.02 -6.96 -10.63
CA GLY A 86 -4.57 -6.92 -10.40
C GLY A 86 -4.05 -8.18 -9.70
N ILE A 87 -4.76 -8.65 -8.67
CA ILE A 87 -4.45 -9.92 -7.97
C ILE A 87 -4.61 -11.11 -8.92
N GLY A 88 -5.68 -11.14 -9.72
CA GLY A 88 -5.88 -12.18 -10.71
C GLY A 88 -4.76 -12.22 -11.75
N ALA A 89 -4.36 -11.06 -12.26
CA ALA A 89 -3.29 -10.94 -13.26
C ALA A 89 -1.94 -11.42 -12.72
N ILE A 90 -1.53 -10.98 -11.52
CA ILE A 90 -0.25 -11.42 -10.95
C ILE A 90 -0.25 -12.91 -10.62
N TRP A 91 -1.38 -13.45 -10.14
CA TRP A 91 -1.51 -14.86 -9.84
C TRP A 91 -1.37 -15.72 -11.10
N LEU A 92 -2.05 -15.33 -12.18
CA LEU A 92 -2.02 -16.07 -13.44
C LEU A 92 -0.65 -15.97 -14.13
N LEU A 93 0.00 -14.80 -14.07
CA LEU A 93 1.35 -14.60 -14.60
C LEU A 93 2.41 -15.38 -13.81
N ARG A 94 2.31 -15.44 -12.47
CA ARG A 94 3.20 -16.28 -11.65
C ARG A 94 2.92 -17.78 -11.80
N PHE A 95 1.71 -18.16 -12.18
CA PHE A 95 1.38 -19.56 -12.44
C PHE A 95 1.97 -20.06 -13.76
N TYR A 96 2.12 -19.18 -14.76
CA TYR A 96 2.61 -19.52 -16.10
C TYR A 96 4.11 -19.24 -16.30
N ALA A 97 4.74 -18.47 -15.42
CA ALA A 97 6.19 -18.16 -15.42
C ALA A 97 6.98 -19.17 -14.59
#